data_AF-A0A8C3Y020-F1
#
_entry.id   AF-A0A8C3Y020-F1
#
_cell.length_a   1.000
_cell.length_b   1.000
_cell.length_c   1.000
_cell.angle_alpha   90.00
_cell.angle_beta   90.00
_cell.angle_gamma   90.00
#
_symmetry.space_group_name_H-M   'P 1'
#
loop_
_entity.id
_entity.type
_entity.pdbx_description
1 polymer ?
#
loop_
_entity_poly.entity_id
_entity_poly.type
_entity_poly.pdbx_seq_one_letter_code
_entity_poly.pdbx_strand_id
1 'polypeptide(L)'
;MAELELGQHCGVPDCRQLDFLPFVCDGCSGVFCLQHRSRDAHGCSEVNIRNSSVKPDQHRSYPCSYKDCNGRELLPVLCPFCEKHFCLRHRHQSDHECEKLDTPKPRMAATQQLVQHIIGKYRGIDILSPLFFPNTI
;
A
#
# COMPACT_ATOMS: atom_id res chain seq x y z
N MET A 1 -19.65 28.56 -21.79
CA MET A 1 -18.64 28.41 -20.71
C MET A 1 -19.23 27.40 -19.75
N ALA A 2 -18.67 26.20 -19.65
CA ALA A 2 -19.15 25.21 -18.69
C ALA A 2 -18.48 25.53 -17.35
N GLU A 3 -19.25 26.06 -16.40
CA GLU A 3 -18.80 26.17 -15.01
C GLU A 3 -18.76 24.75 -14.44
N LEU A 4 -17.55 24.20 -14.35
CA LEU A 4 -17.30 22.98 -13.60
C LEU A 4 -17.26 23.35 -12.12
N GLU A 5 -18.41 23.28 -11.45
CA GLU A 5 -18.46 23.30 -9.99
C GLU A 5 -17.80 22.00 -9.47
N LEU A 6 -16.47 22.04 -9.30
CA LEU A 6 -15.68 20.96 -8.74
C LEU A 6 -15.73 21.04 -7.21
N GLY A 7 -16.15 19.95 -6.58
CA GLY A 7 -16.18 19.81 -5.13
C GLY A 7 -17.54 20.14 -4.51
N GLN A 8 -17.75 19.67 -3.28
CA GLN A 8 -18.93 20.01 -2.47
C GLN A 8 -18.52 20.99 -1.38
N HIS A 9 -19.40 21.93 -1.04
CA HIS A 9 -19.22 22.84 0.09
C HIS A 9 -19.73 22.21 1.38
N CYS A 10 -19.15 22.62 2.52
CA CYS A 10 -19.67 22.24 3.82
C CYS A 10 -21.07 22.84 4.01
N GLY A 11 -22.03 22.05 4.52
CA GLY A 11 -23.40 22.52 4.76
C GLY A 11 -23.56 23.52 5.91
N VAL A 12 -22.48 23.93 6.57
CA VAL A 12 -22.50 24.98 7.61
C VAL A 12 -22.34 26.33 6.90
N PRO A 13 -23.28 27.28 7.07
CA PRO A 13 -23.31 28.52 6.28
C PRO A 13 -22.05 29.38 6.45
N ASP A 14 -21.43 29.36 7.63
CA ASP A 14 -20.20 30.11 7.93
C ASP A 14 -18.93 29.36 7.48
N CYS A 15 -19.05 28.11 7.02
CA CYS A 15 -17.94 27.29 6.58
C CYS A 15 -17.83 27.27 5.05
N ARG A 16 -16.75 27.83 4.52
CA ARG A 16 -16.49 27.87 3.07
C ARG A 16 -15.50 26.80 2.61
N GLN A 17 -15.40 25.70 3.34
CA GLN A 17 -14.50 24.61 2.97
C GLN A 17 -15.00 23.90 1.70
N LEU A 18 -14.09 23.77 0.73
CA LEU A 18 -14.24 23.03 -0.53
C LEU A 18 -13.25 21.86 -0.58
N ASP A 19 -13.47 20.90 -1.49
CA ASP A 19 -12.60 19.74 -1.75
C ASP A 19 -12.25 18.92 -0.50
N PHE A 20 -13.22 18.73 0.39
CA PHE A 20 -13.08 17.85 1.54
C PHE A 20 -13.63 16.45 1.24
N LEU A 21 -13.17 15.46 1.99
CA LEU A 21 -13.80 14.14 2.01
C LEU A 21 -15.20 14.27 2.63
N PRO A 22 -16.30 14.06 1.88
CA PRO A 22 -17.63 14.38 2.34
C PRO A 22 -18.08 13.46 3.48
N PHE A 23 -18.40 14.03 4.64
CA PHE A 23 -19.05 13.32 5.74
C PHE A 23 -20.55 13.61 5.72
N VAL A 24 -21.36 12.57 5.50
CA VAL A 24 -22.83 12.67 5.53
C VAL A 24 -23.30 12.45 6.96
N CYS A 25 -24.09 13.38 7.51
CA CYS A 25 -24.66 13.23 8.85
C CYS A 25 -25.84 12.26 8.84
N ASP A 26 -25.80 11.16 9.60
CA ASP A 26 -26.90 10.19 9.68
C ASP A 26 -28.19 10.71 10.34
N GLY A 27 -28.17 11.93 10.90
CA GLY A 27 -29.35 12.62 11.43
C GLY A 27 -30.03 13.47 10.37
N CYS A 28 -29.41 14.60 10.00
CA CYS A 28 -29.97 15.57 9.06
C CYS A 28 -29.63 15.31 7.58
N SER A 29 -28.82 14.29 7.27
CA SER A 29 -28.33 13.96 5.92
C SER A 29 -27.53 15.06 5.21
N GLY A 30 -27.10 16.10 5.93
CA GLY A 30 -26.22 17.15 5.42
C GLY A 30 -24.79 16.66 5.20
N VAL A 31 -24.08 17.29 4.26
CA VAL A 31 -22.67 16.99 3.92
C VAL A 31 -21.76 18.01 4.59
N PHE A 32 -20.78 17.55 5.36
CA PHE A 32 -19.92 18.42 6.17
C PHE A 32 -18.44 18.04 6.06
N CYS A 33 -17.57 19.03 6.27
CA CYS A 33 -16.13 18.83 6.32
C CYS A 33 -15.69 18.17 7.65
N LEU A 34 -14.40 17.83 7.76
CA LEU A 34 -13.87 17.15 8.95
C LEU A 34 -14.18 17.89 10.27
N GLN A 35 -14.15 19.23 10.25
CA GLN A 35 -14.41 20.06 11.44
C GLN A 35 -15.89 20.09 11.83
N HIS A 36 -16.80 19.91 10.87
CA HIS A 36 -18.24 19.98 11.09
C HIS A 36 -18.95 18.61 11.01
N ARG A 37 -18.18 17.50 10.99
CA ARG A 37 -18.72 16.14 10.83
C ARG A 37 -19.57 15.66 12.02
N SER A 38 -19.33 16.17 13.23
CA SER A 38 -20.08 15.79 14.43
C SER A 38 -21.40 16.55 14.52
N ARG A 39 -22.43 15.95 15.12
CA ARG A 39 -23.74 16.60 15.30
C ARG A 39 -23.62 17.95 16.03
N ASP A 40 -22.76 18.04 17.04
CA ASP A 40 -22.56 19.26 17.81
C ASP A 40 -21.89 20.36 17.00
N ALA A 41 -20.94 20.01 16.13
CA ALA A 41 -20.17 20.99 15.37
C ALA A 41 -20.98 21.70 14.28
N HIS A 42 -22.05 21.08 13.75
CA HIS A 42 -22.95 21.73 12.80
C HIS A 42 -24.35 22.05 13.35
N GLY A 43 -24.56 21.88 14.66
CA GLY A 43 -25.86 22.15 15.30
C GLY A 43 -26.99 21.30 14.72
N CYS A 44 -26.80 19.99 14.63
CA CYS A 44 -27.76 19.07 14.01
C CYS A 44 -29.18 19.20 14.58
N SER A 45 -30.17 19.37 13.71
CA SER A 45 -31.60 19.46 14.08
C SER A 45 -32.16 18.14 14.62
N GLU A 46 -31.61 17.00 14.18
CA GLU A 46 -32.08 15.67 14.55
C GLU A 46 -31.24 15.09 15.69
N VAL A 47 -31.78 15.12 16.91
CA VAL A 47 -31.16 14.55 18.13
C VAL A 47 -31.63 13.11 18.32
N ASN A 48 -31.48 12.26 17.31
CA ASN A 48 -31.70 10.83 17.49
C ASN A 48 -30.43 10.20 18.06
N ILE A 49 -30.37 10.07 19.40
CA ILE A 49 -29.42 9.20 20.09
C ILE A 49 -29.79 7.76 19.75
N ARG A 50 -29.44 7.33 18.54
CA ARG A 50 -29.29 5.90 18.29
C ARG A 50 -28.05 5.51 19.05
N ASN A 51 -28.25 4.83 20.18
CA ASN A 51 -27.18 4.12 20.87
C ASN A 51 -26.61 3.12 19.86
N SER A 52 -25.59 3.54 19.12
CA SER A 52 -24.89 2.71 18.16
C SER A 52 -24.27 1.59 18.98
N SER A 53 -24.97 0.47 19.09
CA SER A 53 -24.36 -0.78 19.52
C SER A 53 -23.24 -1.00 18.50
N VAL A 54 -22.01 -0.66 18.90
CA VAL A 54 -20.81 -0.87 18.11
C VAL A 54 -20.79 -2.38 17.92
N LYS A 55 -21.28 -2.84 16.76
CA LYS A 55 -21.16 -4.25 16.41
C LYS A 55 -19.66 -4.52 16.48
N PRO A 56 -19.20 -5.48 17.30
CA PRO A 56 -17.78 -5.74 17.43
C PRO A 56 -17.23 -5.97 16.04
N ASP A 57 -16.23 -5.18 15.67
CA ASP A 57 -15.58 -5.21 14.37
C ASP A 57 -15.14 -6.65 14.10
N GLN A 58 -15.89 -7.35 13.25
CA GLN A 58 -15.57 -8.72 12.85
C GLN A 58 -14.45 -8.69 11.82
N HIS A 59 -13.33 -8.04 12.16
CA HIS A 59 -12.21 -7.93 11.27
C HIS A 59 -11.51 -9.27 11.17
N ARG A 60 -11.92 -10.07 10.18
CA ARG A 60 -11.29 -11.35 9.89
C ARG A 60 -9.86 -11.10 9.43
N SER A 61 -8.89 -11.48 10.25
CA SER A 61 -7.48 -11.49 9.85
C SER A 61 -7.10 -12.80 9.17
N TYR A 62 -6.20 -12.72 8.20
CA TYR A 62 -5.69 -13.84 7.41
C TYR A 62 -4.24 -14.14 7.80
N PRO A 63 -3.97 -15.30 8.43
CA PRO A 63 -2.62 -15.65 8.84
C PRO A 63 -1.73 -15.98 7.65
N CYS A 64 -0.44 -15.68 7.78
CA CYS A 64 0.58 -16.09 6.83
C CYS A 64 0.83 -17.60 6.91
N SER A 65 0.91 -18.26 5.76
CA SER A 65 1.13 -19.70 5.64
C SER A 65 2.62 -20.07 5.54
N TYR A 66 3.51 -19.07 5.57
CA TYR A 66 4.96 -19.31 5.51
C TYR A 66 5.51 -19.77 6.86
N LYS A 67 6.52 -20.64 6.83
CA LYS A 67 7.15 -21.22 8.03
C LYS A 67 7.68 -20.09 8.92
N ASP A 68 7.47 -20.25 10.24
CA ASP A 68 7.94 -19.32 11.28
C ASP A 68 7.48 -17.85 11.10
N CYS A 69 6.38 -17.63 10.37
CA CYS A 69 5.79 -16.30 10.22
C CYS A 69 4.48 -16.17 11.00
N ASN A 70 4.48 -15.31 12.02
CA ASN A 70 3.28 -14.94 12.77
C ASN A 70 2.52 -13.73 12.17
N GLY A 71 2.85 -13.35 10.94
CA GLY A 71 2.22 -12.22 10.25
C GLY A 71 0.74 -12.51 9.94
N ARG A 72 -0.11 -11.49 10.09
CA ARG A 72 -1.54 -11.58 9.78
C ARG A 72 -1.95 -10.33 9.03
N GLU A 73 -2.74 -10.50 7.97
CA GLU A 73 -3.19 -9.40 7.15
C GLU A 73 -4.70 -9.19 7.30
N LEU A 74 -5.14 -7.94 7.19
CA LEU A 74 -6.56 -7.57 7.23
C LEU A 74 -7.30 -8.00 5.95
N LEU A 75 -6.56 -8.12 4.84
CA LEU A 75 -7.08 -8.56 3.55
C LEU A 75 -6.45 -9.90 3.15
N PRO A 76 -7.16 -10.73 2.36
CA PRO A 76 -6.57 -11.92 1.77
C PRO A 76 -5.40 -11.55 0.83
N VAL A 77 -4.21 -12.07 1.11
CA VAL A 77 -3.08 -12.03 0.18
C VAL A 77 -2.81 -13.44 -0.32
N LEU A 78 -3.50 -13.81 -1.39
CA LEU A 78 -3.40 -15.14 -2.01
C LEU A 78 -2.26 -15.16 -3.02
N CYS A 79 -1.42 -16.20 -2.95
CA CYS A 79 -0.50 -16.50 -4.04
C CYS A 79 -1.29 -17.13 -5.21
N PRO A 80 -1.20 -16.60 -6.45
CA PRO A 80 -1.95 -17.13 -7.58
C PRO A 80 -1.48 -18.53 -8.04
N PHE A 81 -0.38 -19.03 -7.48
CA PHE A 81 0.21 -20.31 -7.85
C PHE A 81 -0.10 -21.41 -6.82
N CYS A 82 0.16 -21.16 -5.54
CA CYS A 82 -0.08 -22.14 -4.47
C CYS A 82 -1.38 -21.90 -3.69
N GLU A 83 -2.11 -20.82 -3.96
CA GLU A 83 -3.44 -20.51 -3.40
C GLU A 83 -3.51 -20.40 -1.86
N LYS A 84 -2.35 -20.26 -1.20
CA LYS A 84 -2.24 -20.04 0.24
C LYS A 84 -2.21 -18.55 0.58
N HIS A 85 -2.57 -18.22 1.83
CA HIS A 85 -2.54 -16.85 2.36
C HIS A 85 -1.16 -16.49 2.89
N PHE A 86 -0.69 -15.28 2.61
CA PHE A 86 0.58 -14.75 3.13
C PHE A 86 0.40 -13.36 3.74
N CYS A 87 1.42 -12.85 4.43
CA CYS A 87 1.48 -11.44 4.82
C CYS A 87 2.14 -10.62 3.69
N LEU A 88 2.08 -9.29 3.77
CA LEU A 88 2.71 -8.42 2.77
C LEU A 88 4.23 -8.67 2.60
N ARG A 89 4.91 -9.12 3.66
CA ARG A 89 6.35 -9.47 3.61
C ARG A 89 6.64 -10.77 2.86
N HIS A 90 5.67 -11.67 2.76
CA HIS A 90 5.82 -12.98 2.12
C HIS A 90 4.87 -13.13 0.91
N ARG A 91 4.49 -12.01 0.28
CA ARG A 91 3.54 -11.98 -0.83
C ARG A 91 4.10 -12.58 -2.12
N HIS A 92 5.40 -12.40 -2.39
CA HIS A 92 6.02 -12.92 -3.61
C HIS A 92 6.41 -14.39 -3.45
N GLN A 93 6.47 -15.11 -4.58
CA GLN A 93 6.78 -16.54 -4.62
C GLN A 93 8.12 -16.90 -3.96
N SER A 94 9.16 -16.08 -4.15
CA SER A 94 10.48 -16.24 -3.53
C SER A 94 10.44 -16.07 -2.01
N ASP A 95 9.57 -15.21 -1.53
CA ASP A 95 9.54 -14.79 -0.12
C ASP A 95 8.82 -15.82 0.76
N HIS A 96 8.09 -16.77 0.16
CA HIS A 96 7.39 -17.82 0.89
C HIS A 96 7.74 -19.25 0.45
N GLU A 97 8.88 -19.44 -0.22
CA GLU A 97 9.29 -20.76 -0.75
C GLU A 97 8.15 -21.45 -1.52
N CYS A 98 7.57 -20.77 -2.50
CA CYS A 98 6.37 -21.26 -3.20
C CYS A 98 6.54 -22.69 -3.75
N GLU A 99 5.59 -23.58 -3.49
CA GLU A 99 5.64 -24.95 -4.05
C GLU A 99 5.66 -24.95 -5.59
N LYS A 100 5.09 -23.89 -6.19
CA LYS A 100 5.08 -23.64 -7.64
C LYS A 100 5.88 -22.37 -7.94
N LEU A 101 7.16 -22.36 -7.54
CA LEU A 101 8.09 -21.30 -7.91
C LEU A 101 8.17 -21.21 -9.45
N ASP A 102 7.66 -20.12 -10.00
CA ASP A 102 7.94 -19.77 -11.39
C ASP A 102 9.34 -19.19 -11.43
N THR A 103 10.28 -19.90 -12.07
CA THR A 103 11.66 -19.40 -12.16
C THR A 103 11.70 -18.33 -13.24
N PRO A 104 12.02 -17.07 -12.90
CA PRO A 104 12.05 -16.02 -13.89
C PRO A 104 13.13 -16.35 -14.91
N LYS A 105 12.73 -16.43 -16.18
CA LYS A 105 13.65 -16.48 -17.32
C LYS A 105 14.67 -15.35 -17.14
N PRO A 106 15.99 -15.61 -17.23
CA PRO A 106 16.99 -14.62 -16.87
C PRO A 106 16.76 -13.33 -17.65
N ARG A 107 16.39 -12.27 -16.92
CA ARG A 107 16.32 -10.93 -17.50
C ARG A 107 17.72 -10.58 -17.98
N MET A 108 17.80 -10.07 -19.20
CA MET A 108 19.05 -9.61 -19.81
C MET A 108 20.10 -10.72 -19.98
N ALA A 109 19.69 -11.89 -20.48
CA ALA A 109 20.62 -12.97 -20.86
C ALA A 109 21.78 -12.47 -21.76
N ALA A 110 21.49 -11.57 -22.70
CA ALA A 110 22.51 -10.94 -23.54
C ALA A 110 23.53 -10.11 -22.74
N THR A 111 23.09 -9.45 -21.67
CA THR A 111 23.98 -8.71 -20.77
C THR A 111 24.82 -9.65 -19.91
N GLN A 112 24.27 -10.79 -19.46
CA GLN A 112 25.04 -11.82 -18.77
C GLN A 112 26.16 -12.38 -19.67
N GLN A 113 25.84 -12.64 -20.94
CA GLN A 113 26.83 -13.05 -21.94
C GLN A 113 27.89 -11.97 -22.17
N LEU A 114 27.49 -10.70 -22.28
CA LEU A 114 28.42 -9.58 -22.41
C LEU A 114 29.35 -9.45 -21.20
N VAL A 115 28.82 -9.58 -19.98
CA VAL A 115 29.60 -9.53 -18.73
C VAL A 115 30.60 -10.69 -18.69
N GLN A 116 30.19 -11.91 -19.04
CA GLN A 116 31.09 -13.06 -19.12
C GLN A 116 32.21 -12.84 -20.15
N HIS A 117 31.88 -12.26 -21.30
CA HIS A 117 32.86 -11.90 -22.32
C HIS A 117 33.84 -10.82 -21.84
N ILE A 118 33.35 -9.78 -21.18
CA ILE A 118 34.17 -8.72 -20.56
C ILE A 118 35.12 -9.34 -19.52
N ILE A 119 34.61 -10.12 -18.57
CA ILE A 119 35.43 -10.77 -17.55
C ILE A 119 36.49 -11.67 -18.20
N GLY A 120 36.11 -12.48 -19.19
CA GLY A 120 37.02 -13.32 -19.96
C GLY A 120 38.17 -12.54 -20.61
N LYS A 121 37.87 -11.36 -21.15
CA LYS A 121 38.85 -10.45 -21.76
C LYS A 121 39.87 -9.91 -20.74
N TYR A 122 39.48 -9.75 -19.47
CA TYR A 122 40.35 -9.20 -18.41
C TYR A 122 40.95 -10.25 -17.45
N ARG A 123 40.65 -11.55 -17.63
CA ARG A 123 41.16 -12.65 -16.77
C ARG A 123 42.69 -12.85 -16.78
N GLY A 124 43.42 -12.19 -17.68
CA GLY A 124 44.88 -12.19 -17.74
C GLY A 124 45.53 -10.85 -17.39
N ILE A 125 44.77 -9.89 -16.87
CA ILE A 125 45.28 -8.63 -16.33
C ILE A 125 45.13 -8.75 -14.81
N ASP A 126 46.20 -9.13 -14.12
CA ASP A 126 46.22 -9.30 -12.68
C ASP A 126 45.92 -7.97 -11.96
N ILE A 127 44.64 -7.73 -11.65
CA ILE A 127 44.17 -6.65 -10.77
C ILE A 127 44.28 -6.99 -9.28
N LEU A 128 45.06 -8.02 -8.93
CA LEU A 128 45.54 -8.23 -7.57
C LEU A 128 46.89 -7.53 -7.38
N SER A 129 46.93 -6.21 -7.56
CA SER A 129 47.95 -5.39 -6.89
C SER A 129 47.24 -4.21 -6.19
N PRO A 130 47.37 -4.08 -4.86
CA PRO A 130 46.58 -3.13 -4.09
C PRO A 130 47.24 -1.76 -4.11
N LEU A 131 47.19 -0.98 -5.20
CA LEU A 131 47.61 0.42 -5.17
C LEU A 131 46.79 1.29 -6.13
N PHE A 132 46.42 2.48 -5.62
CA PHE A 132 45.79 3.63 -6.27
C PHE A 132 44.25 3.77 -6.19
N PHE A 133 43.78 4.12 -4.99
CA PHE A 133 42.84 5.24 -4.87
C PHE A 133 43.65 6.54 -4.77
N PRO A 134 43.69 7.42 -5.79
CA PRO A 134 44.07 8.80 -5.54
C PRO A 134 42.81 9.52 -5.03
N ASN A 135 42.66 9.59 -3.71
CA ASN A 135 41.81 10.63 -3.12
C ASN A 135 42.66 11.90 -2.97
N THR A 136 42.41 12.84 -3.86
CA THR A 136 42.69 14.27 -3.77
C THR A 136 41.45 14.91 -4.39
N ILE A 137 40.60 15.71 -3.73
CA ILE A 137 40.72 16.68 -2.63
C ILE A 137 39.45 16.58 -1.77
#